data_AF-X0VZ37-F1
#
_entry.id   AF-X0VZ37-F1
#
_cell.length_a   1.000
_cell.length_b   1.000
_cell.length_c   1.000
_cell.angle_alpha   90.00
_cell.angle_beta   90.00
_cell.angle_gamma   90.00
#
_symmetry.space_group_name_H-M   'P 1'
#
loop_
_entity.id
_entity.type
_entity.pdbx_description
1 polymer ?
#
loop_
_entity_poly.entity_id
_entity_poly.type
_entity_poly.pdbx_seq_one_letter_code
_entity_poly.pdbx_strand_id
1 'polypeptide(L)'
;ESVKALSDPQTQRRLAEQSAAFEGRRGGLLVAVSPADGRKLAAYRLDSMPRFDGMIAAGGRLYLATTDGKILCLGARQGKPLPAAPDVMAARPKKKARKAR
;
A
#
# COMPACT_ATOMS: atom_id res chain seq x y z
N GLU A 1 0.09 11.49 -27.01
CA GLU A 1 -0.17 12.75 -26.29
C GLU A 1 1.14 13.23 -25.67
N SER A 2 1.50 14.49 -25.87
CA SER A 2 2.68 15.09 -25.25
C SER A 2 2.45 15.25 -23.74
N VAL A 3 3.48 15.02 -22.94
CA VAL A 3 3.44 15.34 -21.51
C VAL A 3 3.19 16.84 -21.33
N LYS A 4 2.20 17.19 -20.49
CA LYS A 4 1.92 18.60 -20.13
C LYS A 4 3.11 19.19 -19.38
N ALA A 5 3.28 20.52 -19.49
CA ALA A 5 4.33 21.23 -18.77
C ALA A 5 4.20 21.06 -17.24
N LEU A 6 5.33 21.13 -16.51
CA LEU A 6 5.32 21.10 -15.04
C LEU A 6 4.57 22.29 -14.44
N SER A 7 4.55 23.44 -15.14
CA SER A 7 3.81 24.63 -14.73
C SER A 7 2.30 24.55 -14.95
N ASP A 8 1.80 23.53 -15.68
CA ASP A 8 0.36 23.35 -15.89
C ASP A 8 -0.34 23.16 -14.53
N PRO A 9 -1.46 23.88 -14.25
CA PRO A 9 -2.12 23.81 -12.95
C PRO A 9 -2.60 22.40 -12.56
N GLN A 10 -2.99 21.55 -13.53
CA GLN A 10 -3.38 20.17 -13.23
C GLN A 10 -2.15 19.32 -12.89
N THR A 11 -1.03 19.52 -13.59
CA THR A 11 0.24 18.87 -13.25
C THR A 11 0.67 19.25 -11.83
N GLN A 12 0.63 20.54 -11.47
CA GLN A 12 0.96 21.00 -10.11
C GLN A 12 0.08 20.37 -9.04
N ARG A 13 -1.23 20.27 -9.26
CA ARG A 13 -2.16 19.60 -8.33
C ARG A 13 -1.79 18.12 -8.13
N ARG A 14 -1.53 17.39 -9.21
CA ARG A 14 -1.14 15.98 -9.15
C ARG A 14 0.20 15.77 -8.45
N LEU A 15 1.15 16.69 -8.63
CA LEU A 15 2.44 16.65 -7.94
C LEU A 15 2.25 16.89 -6.44
N ALA A 16 1.42 17.88 -6.05
CA ALA A 16 1.11 18.12 -4.64
C ALA A 16 0.45 16.90 -3.96
N GLU A 17 -0.47 16.23 -4.65
CA GLU A 17 -1.09 14.98 -4.15
C GLU A 17 -0.09 13.84 -3.99
N GLN A 18 0.86 13.71 -4.93
CA GLN A 18 1.94 12.72 -4.85
C GLN A 18 2.90 13.03 -3.71
N SER A 19 3.32 14.29 -3.55
CA SER A 19 4.17 14.72 -2.43
C SER A 19 3.49 14.46 -1.09
N ALA A 20 2.19 14.79 -0.95
CA ALA A 20 1.43 14.49 0.25
C ALA A 20 1.34 12.98 0.55
N ALA A 21 1.22 12.13 -0.48
CA ALA A 21 1.27 10.69 -0.32
C ALA A 21 2.67 10.21 0.13
N PHE A 22 3.72 10.72 -0.50
CA PHE A 22 5.11 10.36 -0.21
C PHE A 22 5.55 10.77 1.21
N GLU A 23 5.12 11.95 1.66
CA GLU A 23 5.32 12.45 3.02
C GLU A 23 4.44 11.73 4.06
N GLY A 24 3.57 10.82 3.63
CA GLY A 24 2.71 10.04 4.52
C GLY A 24 1.48 10.77 5.05
N ARG A 25 1.16 11.95 4.53
CA ARG A 25 -0.05 12.71 4.91
C ARG A 25 -1.35 12.00 4.54
N ARG A 26 -1.29 10.95 3.71
CA ARG A 26 -2.43 10.08 3.36
C ARG A 26 -2.51 8.81 4.23
N GLY A 27 -1.57 8.62 5.17
CA GLY A 27 -1.44 7.41 5.97
C GLY A 27 -0.96 6.20 5.17
N GLY A 28 -0.95 5.03 5.81
CA GLY A 28 -0.58 3.75 5.20
C GLY A 28 -1.76 2.81 5.06
N LEU A 29 -1.74 1.95 4.04
CA LEU A 29 -2.70 0.87 3.86
C LEU A 29 -1.95 -0.46 3.78
N LEU A 30 -2.38 -1.43 4.59
CA LEU A 30 -1.94 -2.81 4.48
C LEU A 30 -3.03 -3.61 3.77
N VAL A 31 -2.72 -4.22 2.63
CA VAL A 31 -3.67 -4.98 1.83
C VAL A 31 -3.21 -6.42 1.71
N ALA A 32 -4.08 -7.37 2.08
CA ALA A 32 -3.88 -8.78 1.84
C ALA A 32 -4.59 -9.17 0.53
N VAL A 33 -3.88 -9.89 -0.34
CA VAL A 33 -4.39 -10.32 -1.63
C VAL A 33 -4.21 -11.82 -1.82
N SER A 34 -5.14 -12.44 -2.55
CA SER A 34 -5.09 -13.84 -2.95
C SER A 34 -3.93 -14.03 -3.93
N PRO A 35 -3.00 -14.96 -3.68
CA PRO A 35 -1.92 -15.25 -4.62
C PRO A 35 -2.45 -15.92 -5.90
N ALA A 36 -3.60 -16.60 -5.85
CA ALA A 36 -4.14 -17.35 -6.99
C ALA A 36 -4.69 -16.42 -8.10
N ASP A 37 -5.30 -15.31 -7.72
CA ASP A 37 -6.05 -14.45 -8.65
C ASP A 37 -5.96 -12.95 -8.38
N GLY A 38 -5.20 -12.55 -7.36
CA GLY A 38 -5.02 -11.15 -6.98
C GLY A 38 -6.26 -10.49 -6.38
N ARG A 39 -7.31 -11.24 -6.04
CA ARG A 39 -8.47 -10.67 -5.35
C ARG A 39 -8.06 -10.16 -3.97
N LYS A 40 -8.58 -9.00 -3.57
CA LYS A 40 -8.40 -8.46 -2.22
C LYS A 40 -9.09 -9.38 -1.21
N LEU A 41 -8.35 -9.81 -0.19
CA LEU A 41 -8.84 -10.61 0.93
C LEU A 41 -9.18 -9.72 2.13
N ALA A 42 -8.32 -8.75 2.42
CA ALA A 42 -8.52 -7.79 3.51
C ALA A 42 -7.72 -6.51 3.24
N ALA A 43 -8.11 -5.44 3.92
CA ALA A 43 -7.37 -4.18 3.92
C ALA A 43 -7.50 -3.50 5.29
N TYR A 44 -6.43 -2.85 5.73
CA TYR A 44 -6.31 -2.23 7.04
C TYR A 44 -5.67 -0.85 6.93
N ARG A 45 -6.10 0.08 7.77
CA ARG A 45 -5.43 1.37 7.96
C ARG A 45 -4.24 1.20 8.91
N LEU A 46 -3.14 1.86 8.59
CA LEU A 46 -1.96 1.96 9.43
C LEU A 46 -1.87 3.38 9.98
N ASP A 47 -1.59 3.50 11.27
CA ASP A 47 -1.41 4.79 11.96
C ASP A 47 -0.15 5.53 11.47
N SER A 48 0.81 4.80 10.90
CA SER A 48 2.10 5.29 10.40
C SER A 48 2.45 4.61 9.09
N MET A 49 3.22 5.29 8.24
CA MET A 49 3.64 4.74 6.95
C MET A 49 4.53 3.51 7.14
N PRO A 50 4.37 2.45 6.33
CA PRO A 50 5.35 1.38 6.29
C PRO A 50 6.67 1.92 5.72
N ARG A 51 7.80 1.46 6.29
CA ARG A 51 9.12 1.70 5.71
C ARG A 51 9.23 0.96 4.38
N PHE A 52 9.94 1.56 3.41
CA PHE A 52 10.28 0.87 2.17
C PHE A 52 11.01 -0.45 2.49
N ASP A 53 10.54 -1.54 1.88
CA ASP A 53 11.03 -2.91 2.11
C ASP A 53 11.08 -3.35 3.60
N GLY A 54 10.21 -2.77 4.43
CA GLY A 54 10.21 -3.00 5.88
C GLY A 54 9.33 -4.15 6.35
N MET A 55 8.95 -5.09 5.48
CA MET A 55 7.92 -6.10 5.78
C MET A 55 8.43 -7.53 5.60
N ILE A 56 8.23 -8.39 6.60
CA ILE A 56 8.63 -9.79 6.54
C ILE A 56 7.57 -10.70 7.18
N ALA A 57 7.30 -11.85 6.54
CA ALA A 57 6.48 -12.91 7.12
C ALA A 57 7.39 -14.00 7.70
N ALA A 58 7.27 -14.27 9.01
CA ALA A 58 8.06 -15.28 9.71
C ALA A 58 7.26 -15.86 10.89
N GLY A 59 7.42 -17.16 11.16
CA GLY A 59 6.80 -17.80 12.34
C GLY A 59 5.27 -17.66 12.42
N GLY A 60 4.58 -17.62 11.28
CA GLY A 60 3.12 -17.43 11.21
C GLY A 60 2.64 -16.01 11.56
N ARG A 61 3.52 -15.02 11.51
CA ARG A 61 3.25 -13.61 11.79
C ARG A 61 3.80 -12.73 10.67
N LEU A 62 3.23 -11.53 10.53
CA LEU A 62 3.74 -10.48 9.67
C LEU A 62 4.36 -9.38 10.54
N TYR A 63 5.62 -9.06 10.27
CA TYR A 63 6.35 -7.99 10.92
C TYR A 63 6.48 -6.82 9.95
N LEU A 64 6.19 -5.61 10.42
CA LEU A 64 6.19 -4.39 9.59
C LEU A 64 6.87 -3.24 10.32
N ALA A 65 7.99 -2.77 9.77
CA ALA A 65 8.66 -1.55 10.22
C ALA A 65 7.93 -0.31 9.71
N THR A 66 7.71 0.67 10.59
CA THR A 66 7.01 1.92 10.27
C THR A 66 7.92 3.14 10.41
N THR A 67 7.56 4.25 9.77
CA THR A 67 8.38 5.47 9.74
C THR A 67 8.50 6.19 11.09
N ASP A 68 7.61 5.89 12.04
CA ASP A 68 7.65 6.37 13.43
C ASP A 68 8.53 5.51 14.35
N GLY A 69 9.37 4.62 13.78
CA GLY A 69 10.37 3.86 14.52
C GLY A 69 9.85 2.63 15.24
N LYS A 70 8.65 2.14 14.89
CA LYS A 70 8.04 0.94 15.50
C LYS A 70 8.13 -0.27 14.57
N ILE A 71 8.09 -1.45 15.17
CA ILE A 71 7.84 -2.72 14.47
C ILE A 71 6.47 -3.23 14.91
N LEU A 72 5.53 -3.28 13.98
CA LEU A 72 4.24 -3.92 14.19
C LEU A 72 4.39 -5.43 14.04
N CYS A 73 3.76 -6.20 14.92
CA CYS A 73 3.67 -7.66 14.82
C CYS A 73 2.20 -8.05 14.68
N LEU A 74 1.85 -8.62 13.53
CA LEU A 74 0.47 -8.93 13.16
C LEU A 74 0.28 -10.44 13.10
N GLY A 75 -0.75 -10.94 13.77
CA GLY A 75 -1.09 -12.36 13.81
C GLY A 75 -2.43 -12.62 14.50
N ALA A 76 -2.97 -13.83 14.38
CA ALA A 76 -4.35 -14.13 14.77
C ALA A 76 -4.62 -14.30 16.28
N ARG A 77 -3.57 -14.40 17.12
CA ARG A 77 -3.74 -14.85 18.51
C ARG A 77 -4.00 -13.73 19.52
N GLN A 78 -3.30 -12.60 19.41
CA GLN A 78 -3.23 -11.58 20.47
C GLN A 78 -2.90 -10.20 19.86
N GLY A 79 -3.40 -9.13 20.49
CA GLY A 79 -3.06 -7.74 20.16
C GLY A 79 -4.27 -6.85 19.85
N LYS A 80 -4.01 -5.55 19.69
CA LYS A 80 -5.00 -4.58 19.23
C LYS A 80 -5.24 -4.78 17.72
N PRO A 81 -6.48 -5.01 17.26
CA PRO A 81 -6.75 -5.16 15.83
C PRO A 81 -6.50 -3.83 15.10
N LEU A 82 -6.01 -3.93 13.86
CA LEU A 82 -5.92 -2.77 12.98
C LEU A 82 -7.32 -2.38 12.46
N PRO A 83 -7.60 -1.08 12.28
CA PRO A 83 -8.85 -0.63 11.69
C PRO A 83 -9.02 -1.16 10.26
N ALA A 84 -10.19 -1.71 9.94
CA ALA A 84 -10.50 -2.19 8.60
C ALA A 84 -10.58 -1.02 7.58
N ALA A 85 -10.22 -1.30 6.33
CA ALA A 85 -10.24 -0.36 5.22
C ALA A 85 -10.93 -0.96 3.97
N PRO A 86 -12.24 -1.29 4.04
CA PRO A 86 -12.92 -2.05 3.00
C PRO A 86 -12.97 -1.35 1.63
N ASP A 87 -12.90 -0.02 1.59
CA ASP A 87 -13.04 0.76 0.35
C ASP A 87 -11.78 0.80 -0.52
N VAL A 88 -10.66 0.23 -0.04
CA VAL A 88 -9.39 0.26 -0.76
C VAL A 88 -9.38 -0.77 -1.89
N MET A 89 -9.11 -0.36 -3.12
CA MET A 89 -8.85 -1.30 -4.22
C MET A 89 -7.35 -1.57 -4.37
N ALA A 90 -6.95 -2.85 -4.37
CA ALA A 90 -5.64 -3.24 -4.84
C ALA A 90 -5.57 -2.95 -6.35
N ALA A 91 -4.60 -2.15 -6.80
CA ALA A 91 -4.41 -1.89 -8.21
C ALA A 91 -4.23 -3.22 -8.95
N ARG A 92 -5.12 -3.51 -9.92
CA ARG A 92 -5.07 -4.75 -10.70
C ARG A 92 -3.99 -4.60 -11.78
N PRO A 93 -2.91 -5.41 -11.78
CA PRO A 93 -2.02 -5.42 -12.93
C PRO A 93 -2.82 -5.95 -14.13
N LYS A 94 -2.91 -5.15 -15.21
CA LYS A 94 -3.49 -5.64 -16.47
C LYS A 94 -2.61 -6.78 -16.96
N LYS A 95 -3.09 -8.02 -16.95
CA LYS A 95 -2.40 -9.15 -17.60
C LYS A 95 -2.25 -8.80 -19.08
N LYS A 96 -1.04 -8.45 -19.54
CA LYS A 96 -0.73 -8.52 -20.97
C LYS A 96 -0.67 -10.00 -21.32
N ALA A 97 -1.45 -10.42 -22.32
CA ALA A 97 -1.36 -11.76 -22.87
C ALA A 97 0.11 -12.04 -23.25
N ARG A 98 0.73 -13.00 -22.58
CA ARG A 98 2.06 -13.50 -22.93
C ARG A 98 1.86 -14.24 -24.26
N LYS A 99 2.23 -13.62 -25.39
CA LYS A 99 2.29 -14.34 -26.67
C LYS A 99 3.27 -15.50 -26.48
N ALA A 100 2.79 -16.71 -26.70
CA ALA A 100 3.64 -17.89 -26.80
C ALA A 100 4.67 -17.64 -27.92
N ARG A 101 5.94 -17.95 -27.61
CA ARG A 101 6.98 -18.11 -28.61
C ARG A 101 6.93 -19.54 -29.11
#